data_AF-A0ABC8J401-F1
#
_entry.id   AF-A0ABC8J401-F1
#
_cell.length_a   1.000
_cell.length_b   1.000
_cell.length_c   1.000
_cell.angle_alpha   90.00
_cell.angle_beta   90.00
_cell.angle_gamma   90.00
#
_symmetry.space_group_name_H-M   'P 1'
#
loop_
_entity.id
_entity.type
_entity.pdbx_description
1 polymer ?
#
loop_
_entity_poly.entity_id
_entity_poly.type
_entity_poly.pdbx_seq_one_letter_code
_entity_poly.pdbx_strand_id
1 'polypeptide(L)'
;MGKALAPLKEEGVLIISSGSATHNPRKRGTNKAPNPRMAHPWPEHLYPLHIAMGAANDDVKVEQIHTSWTSTLSYSSYRFTSSL
;
A
#
# COMPACT_ATOMS: atom_id res chain seq x y z
N MET A 1 12.94 -7.70 -0.65
CA MET A 1 12.15 -8.31 0.45
C MET A 1 10.89 -8.99 -0.06
N GLY A 2 9.92 -8.28 -0.66
CA GLY A 2 8.65 -8.89 -1.12
C GLY A 2 8.81 -10.17 -1.95
N LYS A 3 9.71 -10.19 -2.95
CA LYS A 3 9.97 -11.39 -3.78
C LYS A 3 10.39 -12.62 -2.98
N ALA A 4 11.12 -12.42 -1.88
CA ALA A 4 11.55 -13.52 -1.01
C ALA A 4 10.37 -14.13 -0.22
N LEU A 5 9.26 -13.39 -0.08
CA LEU A 5 8.04 -13.87 0.59
C LEU A 5 7.06 -14.56 -0.39
N ALA A 6 7.26 -14.42 -1.71
CA ALA A 6 6.32 -14.92 -2.70
C ALA A 6 6.01 -16.44 -2.60
N PRO A 7 6.99 -17.34 -2.32
CA PRO A 7 6.72 -18.77 -2.21
C PRO A 7 5.73 -19.15 -1.09
N LEU A 8 5.68 -18.38 0.00
CA LEU A 8 4.79 -18.68 1.15
C LEU A 8 3.30 -18.69 0.78
N LYS A 9 2.92 -18.00 -0.30
CA LYS A 9 1.53 -18.03 -0.78
C LYS A 9 1.11 -19.41 -1.31
N GLU A 10 2.04 -20.17 -1.87
CA GLU A 10 1.80 -21.55 -2.33
C GLU A 10 1.56 -22.50 -1.15
N GLU A 11 2.08 -22.14 0.03
CA GLU A 11 1.84 -22.83 1.30
C GLU A 11 0.53 -22.38 1.98
N GLY A 12 -0.28 -21.55 1.32
CA GLY A 12 -1.54 -21.03 1.86
C GLY A 12 -1.36 -19.89 2.87
N VAL A 13 -0.18 -19.26 2.94
CA VAL A 13 0.07 -18.12 3.83
C VAL A 13 -0.47 -16.82 3.23
N LEU A 14 -1.26 -16.09 4.02
CA LEU A 14 -1.72 -14.74 3.68
C LEU A 14 -0.65 -13.69 4.08
N ILE A 15 -0.21 -12.88 3.12
CA ILE A 15 0.71 -11.77 3.35
C ILE A 15 -0.09 -10.48 3.51
N ILE A 16 0.07 -9.81 4.65
CA ILE A 16 -0.53 -8.51 4.95
C ILE A 16 0.57 -7.52 5.27
N SER A 17 0.56 -6.37 4.61
CA SER A 17 1.42 -5.23 4.92
C SER A 17 0.56 -4.04 5.32
N SER A 18 0.94 -3.33 6.40
CA SER A 18 0.27 -2.10 6.83
C SER A 18 1.21 -0.91 6.70
N GLY A 19 0.71 0.18 6.15
CA GLY A 19 1.41 1.44 5.92
C GLY A 19 0.40 2.53 5.56
N SER A 20 0.87 3.75 5.30
CA SER A 20 -0.02 4.84 4.86
C SER A 20 0.63 5.65 3.75
N ALA A 21 -0.14 5.94 2.71
CA ALA A 21 0.30 6.79 1.62
C ALA A 21 0.24 8.29 1.95
N THR A 22 -0.29 8.70 3.11
CA THR A 22 -0.39 10.12 3.48
C THR A 22 -0.24 10.33 4.99
N HIS A 23 0.74 11.14 5.43
CA HIS A 23 0.84 11.58 6.83
C HIS A 23 1.29 13.05 6.93
N ASN A 24 0.37 14.01 6.75
CA ASN A 24 0.67 15.41 7.05
C ASN A 24 -0.44 16.09 7.86
N PRO A 25 -0.27 16.37 9.17
CA PRO A 25 -1.28 17.07 9.98
C PRO A 25 -1.52 18.54 9.56
N ARG A 26 -0.80 19.07 8.56
CA ARG A 26 -0.95 20.44 8.03
C ARG A 26 -1.27 20.47 6.53
N LYS A 27 -2.48 20.10 6.13
CA LYS A 27 -3.29 20.74 5.06
C LYS A 27 -4.42 19.81 4.61
N ARG A 28 -5.65 20.26 4.82
CA ARG A 28 -6.82 19.80 4.06
C ARG A 28 -6.84 20.57 2.73
N GLY A 29 -6.68 19.91 1.60
CA GLY A 29 -6.71 20.58 0.30
C GLY A 29 -6.67 19.61 -0.88
N THR A 30 -7.82 19.48 -1.55
CA THR A 30 -8.06 19.06 -2.95
C THR A 30 -7.25 17.87 -3.48
N ASN A 31 -7.92 16.71 -3.64
CA ASN A 31 -7.78 15.57 -4.58
C ASN A 31 -6.45 15.19 -5.29
N LYS A 32 -5.32 15.82 -4.98
CA LYS A 32 -3.94 15.50 -5.35
C LYS A 32 -3.10 16.12 -4.24
N ALA A 33 -2.65 15.32 -3.28
CA ALA A 33 -1.90 15.81 -2.13
C ALA A 33 -0.69 16.65 -2.61
N PRO A 34 -0.67 17.98 -2.37
CA PRO A 34 0.43 18.80 -2.82
C PRO A 34 1.61 18.50 -1.90
N ASN A 35 2.69 17.96 -2.48
CA ASN A 35 3.99 17.67 -1.87
C ASN A 35 4.11 16.32 -1.13
N PRO A 36 4.42 15.22 -1.85
CA PRO A 36 4.71 13.91 -1.24
C PRO A 36 5.84 13.96 -0.20
N ARG A 37 6.85 14.82 -0.37
CA ARG A 37 7.91 15.06 0.64
C ARG A 37 7.42 15.64 1.96
N MET A 38 6.30 16.37 1.97
CA MET A 38 5.72 16.87 3.23
C MET A 38 4.82 15.83 3.89
N ALA A 39 4.21 14.93 3.11
CA ALA A 39 3.43 13.82 3.62
C ALA A 39 4.29 12.65 4.11
N HIS A 40 5.50 12.54 3.56
CA HIS A 40 6.50 11.51 3.83
C HIS A 40 7.89 12.16 3.77
N PRO A 41 8.38 12.72 4.87
CA PRO A 41 9.77 13.21 4.96
C PRO A 41 10.77 12.10 4.63
N TRP A 42 10.39 10.86 4.92
CA TRP A 42 11.05 9.61 4.59
C TRP A 42 9.99 8.64 4.00
N PRO A 43 10.36 7.69 3.12
CA PRO A 43 9.43 6.80 2.41
C PRO A 43 9.01 5.53 3.20
N GLU A 44 9.24 5.47 4.52
CA GLU A 44 9.06 4.30 5.37
C GLU A 44 7.63 3.76 5.38
N HIS A 45 6.63 4.63 5.24
CA HIS A 45 5.22 4.25 5.23
C HIS A 45 4.76 3.71 3.86
N LEU A 46 5.55 3.91 2.81
CA LEU A 46 5.28 3.43 1.45
C LEU A 46 5.95 2.07 1.16
N TYR A 47 7.03 1.73 1.87
CA TYR A 47 7.71 0.44 1.70
C TYR A 47 6.84 -0.79 2.00
N PRO A 48 5.93 -0.78 2.99
CA PRO A 48 5.01 -1.90 3.20
C PRO A 48 4.21 -2.26 1.94
N LEU A 49 3.70 -1.27 1.20
CA LEU A 49 3.02 -1.50 -0.07
C LEU A 49 3.92 -2.19 -1.11
N HIS A 50 5.19 -1.79 -1.18
CA HIS A 50 6.17 -2.42 -2.08
C HIS A 50 6.53 -3.84 -1.66
N ILE A 51 6.48 -4.17 -0.37
CA ILE A 51 6.66 -5.54 0.12
C ILE A 51 5.50 -6.41 -0.34
N ALA A 52 4.25 -5.97 -0.14
CA ALA A 52 3.08 -6.70 -0.61
C ALA A 52 3.07 -6.85 -2.14
N MET A 53 3.34 -5.77 -2.88
CA MET A 53 3.43 -5.79 -4.33
C MET A 53 4.54 -6.71 -4.83
N GLY A 54 5.72 -6.68 -4.20
CA GLY A 54 6.82 -7.57 -4.57
C GLY A 54 6.60 -9.04 -4.19
N ALA A 55 5.69 -9.31 -3.24
CA ALA A 55 5.25 -10.67 -2.93
C ALA A 55 4.14 -11.16 -3.87
N ALA A 56 3.49 -10.26 -4.60
CA ALA A 56 2.52 -10.60 -5.64
C ALA A 56 3.25 -11.16 -6.88
N ASN A 57 2.57 -12.03 -7.65
CA ASN A 57 3.11 -12.55 -8.91
C ASN A 57 3.05 -11.46 -10.00
N ASP A 58 3.74 -11.64 -11.12
CA ASP A 58 3.75 -10.64 -12.19
C ASP A 58 2.38 -10.47 -12.88
N ASP A 59 1.51 -11.50 -12.84
CA ASP A 59 0.14 -11.49 -13.38
C ASP A 59 -0.92 -11.51 -12.26
N VAL A 60 -0.98 -10.40 -11.51
CA VAL A 60 -2.00 -10.20 -10.48
C VAL A 60 -3.00 -9.13 -10.87
N LYS A 61 -4.28 -9.42 -10.60
CA LYS A 61 -5.30 -8.39 -10.51
C LYS A 61 -5.13 -7.63 -9.19
N VAL A 62 -5.10 -6.31 -9.30
CA VAL A 62 -5.03 -5.41 -8.14
C VAL A 62 -6.36 -4.69 -7.99
N GLU A 63 -6.95 -4.77 -6.80
CA GLU A 63 -8.22 -4.11 -6.48
C GLU A 63 -8.05 -3.19 -5.25
N GLN A 64 -8.52 -1.95 -5.35
CA GLN A 64 -8.69 -1.10 -4.17
C GLN A 64 -9.98 -1.50 -3.46
N ILE A 65 -9.84 -2.29 -2.39
CA ILE A 65 -10.98 -2.88 -1.67
C ILE A 65 -11.59 -1.93 -0.64
N HIS A 66 -10.85 -0.90 -0.24
CA HIS A 66 -11.33 0.12 0.70
C HIS A 66 -10.65 1.46 0.42
N THR A 67 -11.40 2.54 0.58
CA THR A 67 -10.88 3.90 0.55
C THR A 67 -11.69 4.77 1.50
N SER A 68 -11.02 5.32 2.50
CA SER A 68 -11.59 6.35 3.35
C SER A 68 -10.50 7.30 3.81
N TRP A 69 -10.94 8.44 4.33
CA TRP A 69 -10.07 9.50 4.80
C TRP A 69 -10.53 9.95 6.18
N THR A 70 -9.59 10.20 7.07
CA THR A 70 -9.86 10.91 8.33
C THR A 70 -8.83 12.00 8.49
N SER A 71 -9.29 13.26 8.46
CA SER A 71 -8.43 14.44 8.39
C SER A 71 -7.41 14.31 7.23
N THR A 72 -6.14 14.05 7.54
CA THR A 72 -5.04 13.97 6.58
C THR A 72 -4.53 12.53 6.38
N LEU A 73 -5.20 11.54 6.96
CA LEU A 73 -4.83 10.14 6.90
C LEU A 73 -5.71 9.40 5.88
N SER A 74 -5.08 8.69 4.96
CA SER A 74 -5.73 7.77 4.02
C SER A 74 -5.74 6.36 4.59
N TYR A 75 -6.89 5.70 4.47
CA TYR A 75 -7.09 4.29 4.81
C TYR A 75 -7.32 3.46 3.53
N SER A 76 -6.52 3.71 2.49
CA SER A 76 -6.62 2.94 1.25
C SER A 76 -6.08 1.53 1.47
N SER A 77 -6.89 0.51 1.17
CA SER A 77 -6.48 -0.90 1.24
C SER A 77 -6.56 -1.53 -0.14
N TYR A 78 -5.56 -2.34 -0.47
CA TYR A 78 -5.44 -3.00 -1.77
C TYR A 78 -5.39 -4.52 -1.59
N ARG A 79 -5.98 -5.24 -2.54
CA ARG A 79 -5.94 -6.69 -2.63
C ARG A 79 -5.25 -7.08 -3.93
N PHE A 80 -4.33 -8.02 -3.85
CA PHE A 80 -3.63 -8.62 -4.98
C PHE A 80 -4.11 -10.06 -5.09
N THR A 81 -4.73 -10.42 -6.22
CA THR A 81 -5.20 -11.78 -6.52
C THR A 81 -4.55 -12.26 -7.79
N SER A 82 -4.06 -13.50 -7.81
CA SER A 82 -3.56 -14.09 -9.06
C SER A 82 -4.70 -14.13 -10.08
N SER A 83 -4.42 -13.70 -11.31
CA SER A 83 -5.22 -14.12 -12.46
C SER A 83 -5.05 -15.64 -12.55
N LEU A 84 -6.14 -16.39 -12.59
CA LEU A 84 -6.11 -17.83 -12.90
C LEU A 84 -5.72 -18.04 -14.36
#